data_AF-A0A9D3XZ88-F1
#
_entry.id   AF-A0A9D3XZ88-F1
#
_cell.length_a   1.000
_cell.length_b   1.000
_cell.length_c   1.000
_cell.angle_alpha   90.00
_cell.angle_beta   90.00
_cell.angle_gamma   90.00
#
_symmetry.space_group_name_H-M   'P 1'
#
loop_
_entity.id
_entity.type
_entity.pdbx_description
1 polymer ?
#
loop_
_entity_poly.entity_id
_entity_poly.type
_entity_poly.pdbx_seq_one_letter_code
_entity_poly.pdbx_strand_id
1 'polypeptide(L)'
;MPLFGAERSRIYREKMKQNPAKYQEYLQLERKRYGKKKEDGNVKVIGDVSKRERRRRRRYWREMKKKQPLVPPSPSSSSHLTEKKKLGRKRVKREKSRTYRKMQNLEEQLNIQNNEKLRKRLYRANQKHIDPNSPRTKVKLIFKGPNSAEKANKMLLFHNVLLEGIKKKYKLNKSEKTKQLITKGVLCNQLLKKYRLQKYAKTSLEITQRRIKVADQNFSLTRKTQKTLK
;
A
#
# COMPACT_ATOMS: atom_id res chain seq x y z
N MET A 1 50.36 8.33 -52.56
CA MET A 1 49.04 8.32 -51.87
C MET A 1 49.21 8.85 -50.46
N PRO A 2 48.52 9.93 -50.04
CA PRO A 2 48.61 10.42 -48.66
C PRO A 2 47.97 9.41 -47.70
N LEU A 3 48.76 8.90 -46.75
CA LEU A 3 48.29 7.93 -45.74
C LEU A 3 47.18 8.53 -44.87
N PHE A 4 46.15 7.73 -44.58
CA PHE A 4 45.03 8.13 -43.71
C PHE A 4 45.52 8.36 -42.27
N GLY A 5 44.85 9.24 -41.51
CA GLY A 5 45.30 9.62 -40.14
C GLY A 5 45.50 8.43 -39.18
N ALA A 6 44.68 7.38 -39.33
CA ALA A 6 44.79 6.15 -38.55
C ALA A 6 46.04 5.33 -38.89
N GLU A 7 46.43 5.28 -40.17
CA GLU A 7 47.60 4.55 -40.65
C GLU A 7 48.89 5.24 -40.23
N ARG A 8 48.94 6.58 -40.33
CA ARG A 8 50.07 7.38 -39.79
C ARG A 8 50.27 7.13 -38.30
N SER A 9 49.20 7.07 -37.53
CA SER A 9 49.25 6.77 -36.09
C SER A 9 49.68 5.34 -35.78
N ARG A 10 49.34 4.37 -36.64
CA ARG A 10 49.78 2.98 -36.52
C ARG A 10 51.28 2.87 -36.78
N ILE A 11 51.77 3.41 -37.89
CA ILE A 11 53.20 3.40 -38.26
C ILE A 11 54.04 4.10 -37.19
N TYR A 12 53.57 5.24 -36.67
CA TYR A 12 54.25 5.94 -35.57
C TYR A 12 54.35 5.06 -34.30
N ARG A 13 53.30 4.34 -33.93
CA ARG A 13 53.31 3.42 -32.77
C ARG A 13 54.25 2.24 -32.99
N GLU A 14 54.30 1.68 -34.19
CA GLU A 14 55.21 0.59 -34.54
C GLU A 14 56.68 1.08 -34.52
N LYS A 15 56.97 2.27 -35.06
CA LYS A 15 58.29 2.91 -35.03
C LYS A 15 58.76 3.28 -33.61
N MET A 16 57.83 3.65 -32.73
CA MET A 16 58.12 3.89 -31.31
C MET A 16 58.40 2.60 -30.56
N LYS A 17 57.69 1.50 -30.85
CA LYS A 17 57.98 0.18 -30.26
C LYS A 17 59.36 -0.37 -30.64
N GLN A 18 59.84 -0.06 -31.84
CA GLN A 18 61.16 -0.47 -32.31
C GLN A 18 62.31 0.30 -31.63
N ASN A 19 62.03 1.42 -30.96
CA ASN A 19 63.03 2.25 -30.28
C ASN A 19 62.77 2.32 -28.77
N PRO A 20 63.31 1.38 -27.97
CA PRO A 20 62.96 1.24 -26.55
C PRO A 20 63.32 2.46 -25.71
N ALA A 21 64.44 3.15 -25.99
CA ALA A 21 64.86 4.34 -25.26
C ALA A 21 63.87 5.52 -25.43
N LYS A 22 63.52 5.85 -26.68
CA LYS A 22 62.53 6.90 -26.99
C LYS A 22 61.14 6.55 -26.45
N TYR A 23 60.78 5.27 -26.44
CA TYR A 23 59.53 4.82 -25.86
C TYR A 23 59.49 5.02 -24.33
N GLN A 24 60.60 4.77 -23.64
CA GLN A 24 60.71 5.03 -22.20
C GLN A 24 60.61 6.52 -21.89
N GLU A 25 61.28 7.38 -22.64
CA GLU A 25 61.17 8.85 -22.51
C GLU A 25 59.73 9.34 -22.71
N TYR A 26 59.05 8.81 -23.74
CA TYR A 26 57.64 9.08 -23.99
C TYR A 26 56.76 8.69 -22.78
N LEU A 27 56.97 7.50 -22.21
CA LEU A 27 56.23 7.03 -21.04
C LEU A 27 56.50 7.90 -19.81
N GLN A 28 57.74 8.36 -19.60
CA GLN A 28 58.07 9.28 -18.52
C GLN A 28 57.37 10.63 -18.69
N LEU A 29 57.34 11.17 -19.91
CA LEU A 29 56.64 12.41 -20.22
C LEU A 29 55.12 12.26 -20.01
N GLU A 30 54.56 11.12 -20.41
CA GLU A 30 53.15 10.81 -20.21
C GLU A 30 52.78 10.68 -18.73
N ARG A 31 53.63 10.02 -17.93
CA ARG A 31 53.47 9.96 -16.46
C ARG A 31 53.49 11.35 -15.83
N LYS A 32 54.43 12.21 -16.23
CA LYS A 32 54.50 13.62 -15.76
C LYS A 32 53.23 14.40 -16.14
N ARG A 33 52.76 14.26 -17.38
CA ARG A 33 51.51 14.88 -17.84
C ARG A 33 50.28 14.39 -17.08
N TYR A 34 50.22 13.09 -16.79
CA TYR A 34 49.15 12.50 -16.01
C TYR A 34 49.16 12.98 -14.56
N GLY A 35 50.35 13.09 -13.95
CA GLY A 35 50.55 13.69 -12.63
C GLY A 35 49.97 15.10 -12.56
N LYS A 36 50.35 15.98 -13.50
CA LYS A 36 49.80 17.34 -13.60
C LYS A 36 48.28 17.35 -13.71
N LYS A 37 47.68 16.55 -14.61
CA LYS A 37 46.21 16.47 -14.74
C LYS A 37 45.51 15.95 -13.48
N LYS A 38 46.21 15.15 -12.66
CA LYS A 38 45.70 14.64 -11.39
C LYS A 38 45.74 15.75 -10.32
N GLU A 39 46.82 16.53 -10.28
CA GLU A 39 46.95 17.73 -9.43
C GLU A 39 45.92 18.80 -9.80
N ASP A 40 45.72 19.04 -11.10
CA ASP A 40 44.72 19.98 -11.64
C ASP A 40 43.25 19.52 -11.44
N GLY A 41 43.01 18.37 -10.81
CA GLY A 41 41.65 17.83 -10.56
C GLY A 41 40.90 17.33 -11.81
N ASN A 42 41.54 17.33 -12.97
CA ASN A 42 40.95 16.87 -14.24
C ASN A 42 40.78 15.34 -14.29
N VAL A 43 41.53 14.60 -13.47
CA VAL A 43 41.41 13.14 -13.34
C VAL A 43 40.53 12.78 -12.14
N LYS A 44 39.23 12.54 -12.40
CA LYS A 44 38.28 12.11 -11.36
C LYS A 44 38.51 10.66 -10.93
N VAL A 45 38.71 10.43 -9.64
CA VAL A 45 38.81 9.08 -9.06
C VAL A 45 37.43 8.41 -9.09
N ILE A 46 37.39 7.08 -9.03
CA ILE A 46 36.14 6.29 -9.08
C ILE A 46 35.19 6.66 -7.91
N GLY A 47 35.74 7.12 -6.77
CA GLY A 47 34.98 7.65 -5.64
C GLY A 47 34.19 8.91 -5.99
N ASP A 48 34.84 9.84 -6.69
CA ASP A 48 34.36 11.21 -6.94
C ASP A 48 33.39 11.30 -8.13
N VAL A 49 33.27 10.24 -8.92
CA VAL A 49 32.31 10.17 -10.03
C VAL A 49 30.93 9.74 -9.57
N SER A 50 29.89 10.33 -10.18
CA SER A 50 28.50 9.97 -9.94
C SER A 50 28.24 8.47 -10.14
N LYS A 51 27.24 7.92 -9.42
CA LYS A 51 26.83 6.51 -9.55
C LYS A 51 26.52 6.13 -11.01
N ARG A 52 25.96 7.06 -11.80
CA ARG A 52 25.61 6.85 -13.22
C ARG A 52 26.87 6.74 -14.09
N GLU A 53 27.86 7.59 -13.88
CA GLU A 53 29.11 7.56 -14.64
C GLU A 53 30.00 6.38 -14.26
N ARG A 54 30.04 6.02 -12.97
CA ARG A 54 30.66 4.79 -12.47
C ARG A 54 30.11 3.54 -13.17
N ARG A 55 28.78 3.46 -13.36
CA ARG A 55 28.13 2.38 -14.13
C ARG A 55 28.54 2.38 -15.60
N ARG A 56 28.64 3.56 -16.24
CA ARG A 56 29.06 3.69 -17.65
C ARG A 56 30.51 3.20 -17.84
N ARG A 57 31.45 3.66 -17.00
CA ARG A 57 32.86 3.23 -17.05
C ARG A 57 33.01 1.73 -16.83
N ARG A 58 32.30 1.15 -15.85
CA ARG A 58 32.29 -0.31 -15.61
C ARG A 58 31.68 -1.11 -16.77
N ARG A 59 30.69 -0.56 -17.48
CA ARG A 59 30.12 -1.19 -18.68
C ARG A 59 31.17 -1.21 -19.80
N TYR A 60 31.76 -0.06 -20.09
CA TYR A 60 32.81 0.07 -21.10
C TYR A 60 33.99 -0.87 -20.83
N TRP A 61 34.47 -0.94 -19.57
CA TRP A 61 35.54 -1.87 -19.19
C TRP A 61 35.17 -3.34 -19.43
N ARG A 62 33.94 -3.75 -19.09
CA ARG A 62 33.45 -5.12 -19.38
C ARG A 62 33.37 -5.40 -20.88
N GLU A 63 32.99 -4.41 -21.68
CA GLU A 63 32.94 -4.54 -23.15
C GLU A 63 34.34 -4.64 -23.75
N MET A 64 35.30 -3.85 -23.28
CA MET A 64 36.69 -3.93 -23.73
C MET A 64 37.36 -5.23 -23.31
N LYS A 65 37.10 -5.73 -22.10
CA LYS A 65 37.59 -7.05 -21.66
C LYS A 65 37.04 -8.19 -22.51
N LYS A 66 35.83 -8.06 -23.06
CA LYS A 66 35.27 -9.04 -24.02
C LYS A 66 35.92 -8.98 -25.40
N LYS A 67 36.48 -7.83 -25.78
CA LYS A 67 37.15 -7.61 -27.08
C LYS A 67 38.64 -7.97 -27.04
N GLN A 68 39.23 -8.08 -25.85
CA GLN A 68 40.60 -8.55 -25.66
C GLN A 68 40.61 -10.09 -25.67
N PRO A 69 41.38 -10.76 -26.55
CA PRO A 69 41.61 -12.18 -26.43
C PRO A 69 42.46 -12.42 -25.17
N LEU A 70 41.88 -13.08 -24.17
CA LEU A 70 42.63 -13.64 -23.06
C LEU A 70 43.31 -14.91 -23.59
N VAL A 71 44.64 -14.88 -23.74
CA VAL A 71 45.52 -16.02 -24.14
C VAL A 71 45.52 -16.33 -25.67
N PRO A 72 46.67 -16.68 -26.29
CA PRO A 72 46.70 -17.22 -27.65
C PRO A 72 45.72 -18.40 -27.79
N PRO A 73 44.95 -18.49 -28.88
CA PRO A 73 43.87 -19.45 -28.99
C PRO A 73 44.43 -20.87 -29.08
N SER A 74 44.18 -21.67 -28.04
CA SER A 74 44.28 -23.14 -28.11
C SER A 74 43.11 -23.66 -28.97
N PRO A 75 43.34 -24.58 -29.94
CA PRO A 75 42.33 -25.02 -30.88
C PRO A 75 41.47 -26.13 -30.25
N SER A 76 40.61 -25.81 -29.29
CA SER A 76 39.51 -26.72 -28.93
C SER A 76 38.40 -26.03 -28.15
N SER A 77 37.17 -26.45 -28.45
CA SER A 77 35.88 -26.01 -27.88
C SER A 77 35.29 -24.67 -28.36
N SER A 78 35.16 -24.52 -29.69
CA SER A 78 34.15 -23.62 -30.24
C SER A 78 32.75 -24.25 -30.08
N SER A 79 32.17 -24.19 -28.88
CA SER A 79 30.78 -24.60 -28.66
C SER A 79 29.83 -23.57 -29.27
N HIS A 80 29.76 -23.50 -30.60
CA HIS A 80 28.83 -22.66 -31.32
C HIS A 80 27.42 -23.22 -31.12
N LEU A 81 26.69 -22.64 -30.17
CA LEU A 81 25.26 -22.89 -30.03
C LEU A 81 24.58 -22.60 -31.37
N THR A 82 23.87 -23.61 -31.91
CA THR A 82 23.04 -23.45 -33.09
C THR A 82 22.10 -22.26 -32.94
N GLU A 83 21.81 -21.53 -34.02
CA GLU A 83 20.99 -20.33 -33.97
C GLU A 83 19.62 -20.56 -33.31
N LYS A 84 19.03 -21.75 -33.54
CA LYS A 84 17.80 -22.20 -32.89
C LYS A 84 17.89 -22.17 -31.35
N LYS A 85 18.99 -22.65 -30.76
CA LYS A 85 19.22 -22.61 -29.30
C LYS A 85 19.39 -21.17 -28.78
N LYS A 86 20.00 -20.26 -29.57
CA LYS A 86 20.13 -18.84 -29.21
C LYS A 86 18.78 -18.12 -29.23
N LEU A 87 17.93 -18.40 -30.22
CA LEU A 87 16.58 -17.83 -30.31
C LEU A 87 15.68 -18.30 -29.17
N GLY A 88 15.71 -19.59 -28.82
CA GLY A 88 14.99 -20.13 -27.67
C GLY A 88 15.37 -19.45 -26.36
N ARG A 89 16.68 -19.28 -26.09
CA ARG A 89 17.17 -18.55 -24.91
C ARG A 89 16.71 -17.09 -24.88
N LYS A 90 16.69 -16.41 -26.04
CA LYS A 90 16.17 -15.03 -26.13
C LYS A 90 14.66 -14.97 -25.81
N ARG A 91 13.87 -15.94 -26.28
CA ARG A 91 12.44 -16.04 -25.99
C ARG A 91 12.19 -16.22 -24.50
N VAL A 92 12.84 -17.21 -23.88
CA VAL A 92 12.75 -17.46 -22.43
C VAL A 92 13.15 -16.23 -21.62
N LYS A 93 14.22 -15.53 -22.02
CA LYS A 93 14.65 -14.29 -21.35
C LYS A 93 13.61 -13.17 -21.45
N ARG A 94 12.94 -13.03 -22.60
CA ARG A 94 11.86 -12.05 -22.78
C ARG A 94 10.65 -12.41 -21.92
N GLU A 95 10.22 -13.67 -21.92
CA GLU A 95 9.12 -14.16 -21.08
C GLU A 95 9.41 -13.95 -19.60
N LYS A 96 10.60 -14.36 -19.13
CA LYS A 96 11.05 -14.13 -17.76
C LYS A 96 11.09 -12.64 -17.38
N SER A 97 11.51 -11.78 -18.30
CA SER A 97 11.46 -10.33 -18.06
C SER A 97 10.03 -9.78 -17.99
N ARG A 98 9.09 -10.32 -18.76
CA ARG A 98 7.68 -9.91 -18.72
C ARG A 98 7.03 -10.34 -17.42
N THR A 99 7.29 -11.56 -16.95
CA THR A 99 6.75 -12.07 -15.68
C THR A 99 7.25 -11.26 -14.49
N TYR A 100 8.55 -10.97 -14.40
CA TYR A 100 9.08 -10.14 -13.32
C TYR A 100 8.52 -8.71 -13.31
N ARG A 101 8.34 -8.10 -14.50
CA ARG A 101 7.67 -6.79 -14.59
C ARG A 101 6.22 -6.86 -14.11
N LYS A 102 5.50 -7.92 -14.47
CA LYS A 102 4.12 -8.12 -14.03
C LYS A 102 4.04 -8.32 -12.51
N MET A 103 4.95 -9.10 -11.93
CA MET A 103 5.05 -9.28 -10.48
C MET A 103 5.29 -7.94 -9.78
N GLN A 104 6.28 -7.17 -10.25
CA GLN A 104 6.58 -5.86 -9.67
C GLN A 104 5.38 -4.90 -9.75
N ASN A 105 4.70 -4.85 -10.90
CA ASN A 105 3.51 -4.01 -11.04
C ASN A 105 2.36 -4.43 -10.11
N LEU A 106 2.16 -5.75 -9.92
CA LEU A 106 1.15 -6.26 -8.99
C LEU A 106 1.48 -5.94 -7.53
N GLU A 107 2.75 -6.06 -7.14
CA GLU A 107 3.24 -5.67 -5.82
C GLU A 107 3.03 -4.16 -5.57
N GLU A 108 3.35 -3.32 -6.55
CA GLU A 108 3.12 -1.87 -6.48
C GLU A 108 1.63 -1.53 -6.36
N GLN A 109 0.75 -2.17 -7.14
CA GLN A 109 -0.70 -1.99 -7.04
C GLN A 109 -1.25 -2.40 -5.68
N LEU A 110 -0.78 -3.54 -5.14
CA LEU A 110 -1.20 -4.04 -3.84
C LEU A 110 -0.76 -3.08 -2.73
N ASN A 111 0.46 -2.54 -2.83
CA ASN A 111 0.96 -1.52 -1.90
C ASN A 111 0.12 -0.23 -1.97
N ILE A 112 -0.22 0.26 -3.16
CA ILE A 112 -1.11 1.42 -3.32
C ILE A 112 -2.48 1.15 -2.69
N GLN A 113 -3.10 0.00 -2.95
CA GLN A 113 -4.40 -0.36 -2.36
C GLN A 113 -4.34 -0.43 -0.83
N ASN A 114 -3.27 -1.01 -0.27
CA ASN A 114 -3.07 -1.04 1.18
C ASN A 114 -2.88 0.35 1.76
N ASN A 115 -2.09 1.20 1.10
CA ASN A 115 -1.89 2.59 1.52
C ASN A 115 -3.19 3.39 1.45
N GLU A 116 -4.02 3.19 0.43
CA GLU A 116 -5.35 3.81 0.36
C GLU A 116 -6.28 3.33 1.48
N LYS A 117 -6.29 2.03 1.77
CA LYS A 117 -7.05 1.47 2.90
C LYS A 117 -6.62 2.10 4.22
N LEU A 118 -5.31 2.25 4.43
CA LEU A 118 -4.74 2.90 5.62
C LEU A 118 -5.09 4.39 5.67
N ARG A 119 -4.97 5.12 4.55
CA ARG A 119 -5.39 6.54 4.45
C ARG A 119 -6.87 6.71 4.77
N LYS A 120 -7.75 5.88 4.20
CA LYS A 120 -9.19 5.89 4.49
C LYS A 120 -9.48 5.56 5.96
N ARG A 121 -8.73 4.63 6.56
CA ARG A 121 -8.85 4.29 7.99
C ARG A 121 -8.41 5.45 8.89
N LEU A 122 -7.27 6.09 8.59
CA LEU A 122 -6.79 7.27 9.30
C LEU A 122 -7.76 8.45 9.14
N TYR A 123 -8.23 8.70 7.92
CA TYR A 123 -9.25 9.71 7.65
C TYR A 123 -10.52 9.47 8.49
N ARG A 124 -11.06 8.23 8.50
CA ARG A 124 -12.22 7.88 9.33
C ARG A 124 -11.95 7.97 10.83
N ALA A 125 -10.71 7.78 11.27
CA ALA A 125 -10.34 7.93 12.67
C ALA A 125 -10.29 9.41 13.08
N ASN A 126 -9.73 10.26 12.21
CA ASN A 126 -9.59 11.70 12.42
C ASN A 126 -10.91 12.46 12.21
N GLN A 127 -11.73 12.02 11.25
CA GLN A 127 -13.09 12.51 10.98
C GLN A 127 -14.13 12.00 11.97
N LYS A 128 -13.73 11.31 13.04
CA LYS A 128 -14.61 11.16 14.20
C LYS A 128 -14.78 12.54 14.82
N HIS A 129 -15.64 13.37 14.23
CA HIS A 129 -16.47 14.25 15.03
C HIS A 129 -17.26 13.32 15.95
N ILE A 130 -16.70 13.12 17.13
CA ILE A 130 -17.37 12.39 18.19
C ILE A 130 -18.48 13.34 18.61
N ASP A 131 -19.68 13.17 18.04
CA ASP A 131 -20.85 13.91 18.51
C ASP A 131 -20.92 13.73 20.03
N PRO A 132 -20.75 14.81 20.82
CA PRO A 132 -20.74 14.70 22.28
C PRO A 132 -22.10 14.18 22.79
N ASN A 133 -23.15 14.42 22.01
CA ASN A 133 -24.51 13.96 22.29
C ASN A 133 -24.82 12.53 21.84
N SER A 134 -23.91 11.82 21.16
CA SER A 134 -24.15 10.43 20.77
C SER A 134 -24.25 9.51 22.00
N PRO A 135 -25.28 8.66 22.11
CA PRO A 135 -25.43 7.68 23.19
C PRO A 135 -24.14 6.87 23.48
N ARG A 136 -23.43 6.46 22.43
CA ARG A 136 -22.18 5.68 22.58
C ARG A 136 -21.07 6.50 23.22
N THR A 137 -21.00 7.79 22.89
CA THR A 137 -20.04 8.73 23.49
C THR A 137 -20.39 8.96 24.96
N LYS A 138 -21.66 9.22 25.28
CA LYS A 138 -22.12 9.41 26.67
C LYS A 138 -21.77 8.22 27.56
N VAL A 139 -22.04 7.00 27.10
CA VAL A 139 -21.67 5.78 27.83
C VAL A 139 -20.15 5.70 28.04
N LYS A 140 -19.34 5.97 27.02
CA LYS A 140 -17.87 5.99 27.16
C LYS A 140 -17.36 7.05 28.14
N LEU A 141 -18.00 8.22 28.19
CA LEU A 141 -17.63 9.28 29.11
C LEU A 141 -17.89 8.88 30.57
N ILE A 142 -18.98 8.17 30.85
CA ILE A 142 -19.29 7.65 32.19
C ILE A 142 -18.16 6.75 32.70
N PHE A 143 -17.62 5.88 31.84
CA PHE A 143 -16.53 4.99 32.22
C PHE A 143 -15.15 5.66 32.35
N LYS A 144 -14.97 6.89 31.84
CA LYS A 144 -13.68 7.59 31.84
C LYS A 144 -13.49 8.59 33.00
N GLY A 145 -14.57 9.02 33.64
CA GLY A 145 -14.51 10.07 34.67
C GLY A 145 -14.20 9.56 36.08
N PRO A 146 -13.89 10.47 37.03
CA PRO A 146 -13.90 10.14 38.45
C PRO A 146 -15.31 9.72 38.89
N ASN A 147 -15.38 8.75 39.81
CA ASN A 147 -16.60 8.08 40.27
C ASN A 147 -17.36 7.38 39.12
N SER A 148 -16.63 6.82 38.15
CA SER A 148 -17.20 6.10 37.01
C SER A 148 -18.08 4.92 37.44
N ALA A 149 -17.65 4.17 38.47
CA ALA A 149 -18.39 3.03 39.00
C ALA A 149 -19.76 3.43 39.56
N GLU A 150 -19.81 4.47 40.40
CA GLU A 150 -21.07 4.94 40.99
C GLU A 150 -22.04 5.45 39.91
N LYS A 151 -21.54 6.24 38.96
CA LYS A 151 -22.35 6.75 37.83
C LYS A 151 -22.85 5.61 36.93
N ALA A 152 -22.01 4.63 36.63
CA ALA A 152 -22.40 3.46 35.86
C ALA A 152 -23.45 2.63 36.59
N ASN A 153 -23.27 2.39 37.89
CA ASN A 153 -24.21 1.64 38.72
C ASN A 153 -25.57 2.34 38.81
N LYS A 154 -25.59 3.66 39.05
CA LYS A 154 -26.83 4.46 39.03
C LYS A 154 -27.54 4.39 37.67
N MET A 155 -26.79 4.48 36.57
CA MET A 155 -27.36 4.39 35.22
C MET A 155 -27.94 3.00 34.92
N LEU A 156 -27.23 1.92 35.31
CA LEU A 156 -27.71 0.55 35.14
C LEU A 156 -28.92 0.26 36.02
N LEU A 157 -28.91 0.74 37.27
CA LEU A 157 -30.06 0.63 38.19
C LEU A 157 -31.28 1.34 37.60
N PHE A 158 -31.11 2.58 37.14
CA PHE A 158 -32.17 3.33 36.47
C PHE A 158 -32.73 2.57 35.26
N HIS A 159 -31.86 2.00 34.43
CA HIS A 159 -32.27 1.19 33.29
C HIS A 159 -33.10 -0.03 33.70
N ASN A 160 -32.65 -0.79 34.69
CA ASN A 160 -33.33 -1.99 35.16
C ASN A 160 -34.69 -1.67 35.79
N VAL A 161 -34.77 -0.60 36.60
CA VAL A 161 -36.04 -0.15 37.21
C VAL A 161 -37.05 0.28 36.14
N LEU A 162 -36.61 1.02 35.12
CA LEU A 162 -37.46 1.39 33.99
C LEU A 162 -37.94 0.18 33.20
N LEU A 163 -37.05 -0.77 32.91
CA LEU A 163 -37.41 -1.99 32.20
C LEU A 163 -38.45 -2.80 32.96
N GLU A 164 -38.26 -3.00 34.27
CA GLU A 164 -39.22 -3.69 35.12
C GLU A 164 -40.57 -2.96 35.16
N GLY A 165 -40.56 -1.63 35.25
CA GLY A 165 -41.78 -0.81 35.19
C GLY A 165 -42.55 -1.00 33.87
N ILE A 166 -41.84 -0.96 32.74
CA ILE A 166 -42.44 -1.17 31.41
C ILE A 166 -42.94 -2.61 31.27
N LYS A 167 -42.16 -3.59 31.72
CA LYS A 167 -42.50 -5.01 31.69
C LYS A 167 -43.77 -5.30 32.48
N LYS A 168 -43.88 -4.77 33.71
CA LYS A 168 -45.09 -4.87 34.53
C LYS A 168 -46.29 -4.22 33.84
N LYS A 169 -46.15 -3.00 33.34
CA LYS A 169 -47.22 -2.33 32.57
C LYS A 169 -47.64 -3.14 31.34
N TYR A 170 -46.69 -3.74 30.62
CA TYR A 170 -46.98 -4.60 29.47
C TYR A 170 -47.74 -5.88 29.86
N LYS A 171 -47.33 -6.55 30.94
CA LYS A 171 -47.95 -7.79 31.43
C LYS A 171 -49.35 -7.55 32.01
N LEU A 172 -49.53 -6.51 32.81
CA LEU A 172 -50.79 -6.19 33.49
C LEU A 172 -51.88 -5.69 32.53
N ASN A 173 -51.49 -5.07 31.41
CA ASN A 173 -52.45 -4.63 30.42
C ASN A 173 -53.20 -5.82 29.82
N LYS A 174 -54.53 -5.75 29.73
CA LYS A 174 -55.34 -6.78 29.04
C LYS A 174 -55.57 -6.44 27.57
N SER A 175 -55.66 -5.15 27.24
CA SER A 175 -55.92 -4.66 25.87
C SER A 175 -54.75 -4.92 24.92
N GLU A 176 -55.02 -5.56 23.78
CA GLU A 176 -54.02 -5.76 22.73
C GLU A 176 -53.60 -4.43 22.08
N LYS A 177 -54.50 -3.43 22.02
CA LYS A 177 -54.18 -2.10 21.47
C LYS A 177 -53.09 -1.41 22.30
N THR A 178 -53.20 -1.42 23.62
CA THR A 178 -52.20 -0.79 24.51
C THR A 178 -50.89 -1.56 24.51
N LYS A 179 -50.93 -2.90 24.46
CA LYS A 179 -49.73 -3.74 24.27
C LYS A 179 -49.03 -3.45 22.96
N GLN A 180 -49.77 -3.26 21.86
CA GLN A 180 -49.19 -2.89 20.57
C GLN A 180 -48.55 -1.49 20.62
N LEU A 181 -49.17 -0.51 21.28
CA LEU A 181 -48.59 0.82 21.45
C LEU A 181 -47.27 0.77 22.23
N ILE A 182 -47.22 0.03 23.35
CA ILE A 182 -45.98 -0.17 24.12
C ILE A 182 -44.92 -0.87 23.26
N THR A 183 -45.31 -1.93 22.55
CA THR A 183 -44.40 -2.68 21.67
C THR A 183 -43.84 -1.79 20.56
N LYS A 184 -44.67 -0.96 19.92
CA LYS A 184 -44.26 -0.02 18.88
C LYS A 184 -43.35 1.08 19.41
N GLY A 185 -43.76 1.74 20.49
CA GLY A 185 -43.00 2.83 21.10
C GLY A 185 -41.61 2.40 21.57
N VAL A 186 -41.50 1.17 22.08
CA VAL A 186 -40.21 0.63 22.52
C VAL A 186 -39.45 -0.01 21.36
N LEU A 187 -39.96 -1.03 20.67
CA LEU A 187 -39.16 -1.82 19.72
C LEU A 187 -38.97 -1.16 18.35
N CYS A 188 -39.93 -0.38 17.87
CA CYS A 188 -39.87 0.26 16.55
C CYS A 188 -39.08 1.59 16.57
N ASN A 189 -38.42 1.92 17.69
CA ASN A 189 -37.61 3.13 17.79
C ASN A 189 -36.38 3.06 16.84
N GLN A 190 -36.26 4.07 15.98
CA GLN A 190 -35.14 4.20 15.03
C GLN A 190 -33.77 4.22 15.73
N LEU A 191 -33.68 4.76 16.95
CA LEU A 191 -32.45 4.77 17.75
C LEU A 191 -32.05 3.35 18.15
N LEU A 192 -32.99 2.53 18.63
CA LEU A 192 -32.69 1.14 18.97
C LEU A 192 -32.32 0.32 17.73
N LYS A 193 -32.89 0.61 16.56
CA LYS A 193 -32.49 0.01 15.28
C LYS A 193 -31.06 0.42 14.90
N LYS A 194 -30.72 1.72 14.97
CA LYS A 194 -29.37 2.26 14.69
C LYS A 194 -28.29 1.60 15.55
N TYR A 195 -28.56 1.37 16.83
CA TYR A 195 -27.63 0.75 17.78
C TYR A 195 -27.76 -0.78 17.88
N ARG A 196 -28.62 -1.42 17.07
CA ARG A 196 -28.85 -2.87 17.06
C ARG A 196 -29.31 -3.45 18.42
N LEU A 197 -30.05 -2.66 19.20
CA LEU A 197 -30.53 -2.99 20.55
C LEU A 197 -31.95 -3.58 20.58
N GLN A 198 -32.62 -3.70 19.44
CA GLN A 198 -34.01 -4.22 19.38
C GLN A 198 -34.15 -5.64 19.93
N LYS A 199 -33.19 -6.53 19.63
CA LYS A 199 -33.19 -7.90 20.17
C LYS A 199 -33.07 -7.90 21.69
N TYR A 200 -32.19 -7.06 22.24
CA TYR A 200 -31.99 -6.93 23.67
C TYR A 200 -33.23 -6.39 24.39
N ALA A 201 -33.84 -5.33 23.84
CA ALA A 201 -35.09 -4.78 24.38
C ALA A 201 -36.24 -5.80 24.37
N LYS A 202 -36.35 -6.58 23.29
CA LYS A 202 -37.36 -7.65 23.18
C LYS A 202 -37.19 -8.73 24.24
N THR A 203 -35.95 -9.22 24.43
CA THR A 203 -35.66 -10.24 25.45
C THR A 203 -35.95 -9.69 26.85
N SER A 204 -35.52 -8.47 27.14
CA SER A 204 -35.67 -7.85 28.47
C SER A 204 -37.14 -7.61 28.85
N LEU A 205 -37.98 -7.29 27.86
CA LEU A 205 -39.42 -7.06 28.06
C LEU A 205 -40.29 -8.31 27.86
N GLU A 206 -39.69 -9.46 27.52
CA GLU A 206 -40.39 -10.72 27.25
C GLU A 206 -41.51 -10.60 26.20
N ILE A 207 -41.29 -9.78 25.17
CA ILE A 207 -42.28 -9.56 24.10
C ILE A 207 -42.23 -10.71 23.10
N THR A 208 -43.39 -11.35 22.87
CA THR A 208 -43.51 -12.50 21.97
C THR A 208 -43.39 -12.13 20.49
N GLN A 209 -42.76 -13.00 19.69
CA GLN A 209 -42.50 -12.78 18.26
C GLN A 209 -43.76 -12.52 17.42
N ARG A 210 -44.87 -13.18 17.78
CA ARG A 210 -46.14 -13.08 17.05
C ARG A 210 -46.67 -11.64 16.99
N ARG A 211 -46.46 -10.85 18.05
CA ARG A 211 -46.96 -9.47 18.15
C ARG A 211 -46.12 -8.43 17.41
N ILE A 212 -44.88 -8.76 17.08
CA ILE A 212 -43.97 -7.85 16.35
C ILE A 212 -44.36 -7.78 14.86
N LYS A 213 -44.69 -8.93 14.24
CA LYS A 213 -45.14 -8.99 12.85
C LYS A 213 -46.40 -8.16 12.58
N VAL A 214 -47.34 -8.16 13.53
CA VAL A 214 -48.58 -7.36 13.48
C VAL A 214 -48.29 -5.87 13.62
N ALA A 215 -47.29 -5.49 14.43
CA ALA A 215 -46.91 -4.09 14.62
C ALA A 215 -46.26 -3.49 13.36
N ASP A 216 -45.42 -4.26 12.65
CA ASP A 216 -44.76 -3.83 11.41
C ASP A 216 -45.74 -3.72 10.23
N GLN A 217 -46.70 -4.65 10.09
CA GLN A 217 -47.74 -4.60 9.04
C GLN A 217 -48.71 -3.40 9.21
N ASN A 218 -49.02 -3.05 10.45
CA ASN A 218 -49.86 -1.89 10.76
C ASN A 218 -49.13 -0.54 10.63
N PHE A 219 -47.81 -0.53 10.37
CA PHE A 219 -47.03 0.70 10.11
C PHE A 219 -47.11 1.13 8.64
N SER A 220 -47.29 0.19 7.71
CA SER A 220 -47.51 0.50 6.28
C SER A 220 -48.91 1.04 5.99
N LEU A 221 -49.90 0.75 6.84
CA LEU A 221 -51.29 1.16 6.63
C LEU A 221 -51.60 2.58 7.14
N THR A 222 -50.88 3.09 8.15
CA THR A 222 -51.17 4.40 8.77
C THR A 222 -50.46 5.59 8.12
N ARG A 223 -49.79 5.41 6.97
CA ARG A 223 -49.08 6.49 6.25
C ARG A 223 -49.91 7.18 5.16
N LYS A 224 -51.19 6.82 5.01
CA LYS A 224 -52.11 7.36 3.98
C LYS A 224 -53.32 8.10 4.59
N THR A 225 -53.12 9.04 5.51
CA THR A 225 -54.20 9.97 5.92
C THR A 225 -53.65 11.31 6.39
N GLN A 226 -52.82 11.96 5.58
CA GLN A 226 -52.58 13.41 5.70
C GLN A 226 -52.34 13.98 4.29
N LYS A 227 -53.40 14.55 3.72
CA LYS A 227 -53.57 15.35 2.47
C LYS A 227 -55.00 15.06 2.00
N THR A 228 -56.00 15.94 2.02
CA THR A 228 -56.05 17.40 1.89
C THR A 228 -57.42 17.87 2.40
N LEU A 229 -57.45 18.87 3.30
CA LEU A 229 -58.60 19.77 3.49
C LEU A 229 -58.01 21.17 3.63
N LYS A 230 -57.91 21.84 2.50
CA LYS A 230 -57.93 23.29 2.32
C LYS A 230 -58.63 23.55 1.01
#